data_AF-A0A3N5H861-F1
#
_entry.id   AF-A0A3N5H861-F1
#
_cell.length_a   1.000
_cell.length_b   1.000
_cell.length_c   1.000
_cell.angle_alpha   90.00
_cell.angle_beta   90.00
_cell.angle_gamma   90.00
#
_symmetry.space_group_name_H-M   'P 1'
#
loop_
_entity.id
_entity.type
_entity.pdbx_description
1 polymer ?
#
loop_
_entity_poly.entity_id
_entity_poly.type
_entity_poly.pdbx_seq_one_letter_code
_entity_poly.pdbx_strand_id
1 'polypeptide(L)'
;FLCYEGFEKLAHKLLHSRAGDEARHAKVVEALSDPAVDLVALEKDKIRGAVRTDFILSAEIIVITLGTVATVALATRVAVLVGIALIMTVGVYGLVAGIVKLDDAGLYLARQRGADAWARIKRGTGAAIVSAAPWMMKGLAVAGTAAMFLVGGGILTHGIPGLHGWIDAVTHAAGGGMRPGGVLDVATLLLIDAAVGIVAGGIAAAAVGLFERVTRLVKGG
;
A
#
# COMPACT_ATOMS: atom_id res chain seq x y z
N PHE A 1 13.43 -5.12 -0.14
CA PHE A 1 12.26 -5.96 -0.39
C PHE A 1 11.03 -5.13 -0.78
N LEU A 2 10.61 -4.17 0.05
CA LEU A 2 9.50 -3.24 -0.25
C LEU A 2 9.55 -2.59 -1.63
N CYS A 3 10.68 -1.96 -1.96
CA CYS A 3 10.91 -1.35 -3.28
C CYS A 3 10.75 -2.37 -4.42
N TYR A 4 11.27 -3.59 -4.24
CA TYR A 4 11.19 -4.67 -5.21
C TYR A 4 9.73 -5.14 -5.41
N GLU A 5 9.00 -5.43 -4.32
CA GLU A 5 7.61 -5.90 -4.40
C GLU A 5 6.68 -4.80 -4.95
N GLY A 6 6.90 -3.54 -4.56
CA GLY A 6 6.20 -2.39 -5.14
C GLY A 6 6.45 -2.27 -6.64
N PHE A 7 7.70 -2.41 -7.08
CA PHE A 7 8.07 -2.37 -8.49
C PHE A 7 7.49 -3.55 -9.27
N GLU A 8 7.49 -4.76 -8.71
CA GLU A 8 6.88 -5.93 -9.34
C GLU A 8 5.37 -5.73 -9.53
N LYS A 9 4.65 -5.21 -8.52
CA LYS A 9 3.22 -4.88 -8.64
C LYS A 9 2.95 -3.84 -9.73
N LEU A 10 3.79 -2.81 -9.81
CA LEU A 10 3.68 -1.77 -10.82
C LEU A 10 3.99 -2.32 -12.22
N ALA A 11 5.11 -3.03 -12.36
CA ALA A 11 5.55 -3.64 -13.61
C ALA A 11 4.57 -4.69 -14.10
N HIS A 12 4.02 -5.54 -13.22
CA HIS A 12 3.00 -6.52 -13.59
C HIS A 12 1.75 -5.85 -14.15
N LYS A 13 1.30 -4.74 -13.54
CA LYS A 13 0.12 -3.98 -13.98
C LYS A 13 0.35 -3.20 -15.28
N LEU A 14 1.60 -2.81 -15.56
CA LEU A 14 1.97 -2.06 -16.77
C LEU A 14 2.38 -2.95 -17.95
N LEU A 15 2.98 -4.12 -17.69
CA LEU A 15 3.53 -5.03 -18.70
C LEU A 15 2.56 -6.16 -19.09
N HIS A 16 1.64 -6.58 -18.21
CA HIS A 16 0.56 -7.47 -18.64
C HIS A 16 -0.53 -6.65 -19.33
N SER A 17 -0.67 -6.86 -20.65
CA SER A 17 -1.77 -6.34 -21.45
C SER A 17 -3.12 -6.67 -20.80
N ARG A 18 -4.08 -5.73 -20.90
CA ARG A 18 -5.49 -5.89 -20.46
C ARG A 18 -6.11 -7.24 -20.87
N ALA A 19 -5.61 -7.88 -21.93
CA ALA A 19 -6.04 -9.20 -22.39
C ALA A 19 -5.77 -10.36 -21.38
N GLY A 20 -4.70 -10.28 -20.57
CA GLY A 20 -4.40 -11.28 -19.54
C GLY A 20 -5.25 -11.09 -18.27
N ASP A 21 -5.52 -9.84 -17.90
CA ASP A 21 -6.40 -9.49 -16.78
C ASP A 21 -7.88 -9.71 -17.12
N GLU A 22 -8.31 -9.53 -18.38
CA GLU A 22 -9.65 -9.90 -18.84
C GLU A 22 -9.87 -11.42 -18.85
N ALA A 23 -8.86 -12.23 -19.19
CA ALA A 23 -8.95 -13.69 -19.09
C ALA A 23 -9.01 -14.15 -17.62
N ARG A 24 -8.33 -13.44 -16.70
CA ARG A 24 -8.40 -13.70 -15.25
C ARG A 24 -9.70 -13.18 -14.64
N HIS A 25 -10.21 -12.04 -15.11
CA HIS A 25 -11.51 -11.48 -14.71
C HIS A 25 -12.67 -12.33 -15.24
N ALA A 26 -12.58 -12.83 -16.48
CA ALA A 26 -13.52 -13.78 -17.05
C ALA A 26 -13.51 -15.09 -16.28
N LYS A 27 -12.33 -15.63 -15.91
CA LYS A 27 -12.22 -16.81 -15.03
C LYS A 27 -12.74 -16.56 -13.61
N VAL A 28 -12.60 -15.34 -13.08
CA VAL A 28 -13.17 -14.96 -11.77
C VAL A 28 -14.68 -14.79 -11.86
N VAL A 29 -15.22 -14.25 -12.95
CA VAL A 29 -16.67 -14.10 -13.18
C VAL A 29 -17.32 -15.45 -13.48
N GLU A 30 -16.63 -16.33 -14.20
CA GLU A 30 -17.04 -17.72 -14.48
C GLU A 30 -16.94 -18.57 -13.21
N ALA A 31 -15.89 -18.40 -12.40
CA ALA A 31 -15.83 -18.99 -11.06
C ALA A 31 -16.99 -18.48 -10.21
N LEU A 32 -17.24 -17.17 -10.12
CA LEU A 32 -18.35 -16.57 -9.36
C LEU A 32 -19.76 -16.97 -9.83
N SER A 33 -19.87 -17.71 -10.94
CA SER A 33 -21.12 -18.30 -11.44
C SER A 33 -21.37 -19.72 -10.89
N ASP A 34 -20.39 -20.30 -10.20
CA ASP A 34 -20.52 -21.55 -9.44
C ASP A 34 -20.97 -21.23 -7.99
N PRO A 35 -22.11 -21.77 -7.51
CA PRO A 35 -22.60 -21.60 -6.13
C PRO A 35 -21.61 -22.06 -5.05
N ALA A 36 -20.52 -22.75 -5.42
CA ALA A 36 -19.48 -23.26 -4.54
C ALA A 36 -18.17 -22.45 -4.55
N VAL A 37 -18.12 -21.23 -5.11
CA VAL A 37 -16.97 -20.35 -4.85
C VAL A 37 -16.94 -20.01 -3.37
N ASP A 38 -15.89 -20.49 -2.73
CA ASP A 38 -15.58 -20.21 -1.35
C ASP A 38 -15.30 -18.71 -1.20
N LEU A 39 -16.37 -17.93 -1.00
CA LEU A 39 -16.33 -16.51 -0.67
C LEU A 39 -15.35 -16.27 0.49
N VAL A 40 -15.24 -17.24 1.40
CA VAL A 40 -14.30 -17.21 2.53
C VAL A 40 -12.85 -17.31 2.05
N ALA A 41 -12.54 -18.05 0.98
CA ALA A 41 -11.18 -18.10 0.43
C ALA A 41 -10.75 -16.76 -0.20
N LEU A 42 -11.64 -16.12 -0.96
CA LEU A 42 -11.36 -14.80 -1.56
C LEU A 42 -11.26 -13.70 -0.49
N GLU A 43 -12.09 -13.78 0.55
CA GLU A 43 -12.05 -12.87 1.68
C GLU A 43 -10.77 -13.09 2.52
N LYS A 44 -10.39 -14.34 2.78
CA LYS A 44 -9.13 -14.69 3.44
C LYS A 44 -7.92 -14.18 2.67
N ASP A 45 -7.89 -14.28 1.35
CA ASP A 45 -6.78 -13.77 0.55
C ASP A 45 -6.68 -12.25 0.59
N LYS A 46 -7.82 -11.54 0.56
CA LYS A 46 -7.84 -10.07 0.76
C LYS A 46 -7.37 -9.68 2.15
N ILE A 47 -7.86 -10.35 3.20
CA ILE A 47 -7.44 -10.12 4.59
C ILE A 47 -5.94 -10.38 4.73
N ARG A 48 -5.43 -11.50 4.19
CA ARG A 48 -4.02 -11.87 4.25
C ARG A 48 -3.13 -10.86 3.51
N GLY A 49 -3.57 -10.36 2.36
CA GLY A 49 -2.89 -9.30 1.61
C GLY A 49 -2.83 -7.97 2.38
N ALA A 50 -3.94 -7.59 3.03
CA ALA A 50 -4.01 -6.40 3.86
C ALA A 50 -3.11 -6.52 5.10
N VAL A 51 -3.15 -7.66 5.80
CA VAL A 51 -2.30 -7.94 6.99
C VAL A 51 -0.82 -7.97 6.63
N ARG A 52 -0.44 -8.55 5.48
CA ARG A 52 0.97 -8.55 5.05
C ARG A 52 1.47 -7.14 4.77
N THR A 53 0.64 -6.31 4.13
CA THR A 53 0.99 -4.91 3.88
C THR A 53 1.12 -4.15 5.19
N ASP A 54 0.17 -4.31 6.11
CA ASP A 54 0.18 -3.68 7.43
C ASP A 54 1.38 -4.11 8.29
N PHE A 55 1.76 -5.39 8.28
CA PHE A 55 2.94 -5.88 9.01
C PHE A 55 4.24 -5.28 8.47
N ILE A 56 4.38 -5.17 7.15
CA ILE A 56 5.59 -4.62 6.55
C ILE A 56 5.63 -3.09 6.76
N LEU A 57 4.50 -2.39 6.62
CA LEU A 57 4.41 -0.94 6.87
C LEU A 57 4.65 -0.60 8.36
N SER A 58 4.10 -1.39 9.29
CA SER A 58 4.27 -1.17 10.74
C SER A 58 5.71 -1.47 11.20
N ALA A 59 6.33 -2.52 10.69
CA ALA A 59 7.74 -2.82 10.97
C ALA A 59 8.67 -1.68 10.51
N GLU A 60 8.35 -1.05 9.38
CA GLU A 60 9.13 0.08 8.90
C GLU A 60 8.99 1.34 9.76
N ILE A 61 7.77 1.73 10.12
CA ILE A 61 7.55 2.90 10.97
C ILE A 61 8.32 2.74 12.28
N ILE A 62 8.39 1.52 12.81
CA ILE A 62 9.20 1.18 13.99
C ILE A 62 10.69 1.40 13.71
N VAL A 63 11.23 0.95 12.57
CA VAL A 63 12.65 1.12 12.23
C VAL A 63 13.02 2.60 12.04
N ILE A 64 12.20 3.37 11.32
CA ILE A 64 12.40 4.82 11.14
C ILE A 64 12.34 5.53 12.49
N THR A 65 11.29 5.26 13.28
CA THR A 65 11.14 5.84 14.62
C THR A 65 12.33 5.48 15.50
N LEU A 66 12.74 4.22 15.51
CA LEU A 66 13.88 3.77 16.30
C LEU A 66 15.17 4.49 15.90
N GLY A 67 15.36 4.79 14.61
CA GLY A 67 16.45 5.60 14.09
C GLY A 67 16.37 7.07 14.53
N THR A 68 15.20 7.70 14.47
CA THR A 68 15.02 9.12 14.83
C THR A 68 15.12 9.37 16.34
N VAL A 69 14.68 8.41 17.16
CA VAL A 69 14.78 8.45 18.62
C VAL A 69 15.95 7.57 19.15
N ALA A 70 16.95 7.30 18.30
CA ALA A 70 18.12 6.50 18.68
C ALA A 70 19.03 7.20 19.71
N THR A 71 18.95 8.53 19.81
CA THR A 71 19.80 9.36 20.68
C THR A 71 19.14 9.74 22.01
N VAL A 72 17.83 9.52 22.16
CA VAL A 72 17.11 9.81 23.42
C VAL A 72 17.18 8.65 24.41
N ALA A 73 16.88 8.96 25.68
CA ALA A 73 16.83 7.99 26.76
C ALA A 73 15.88 6.82 26.46
N LEU A 74 16.24 5.63 26.94
CA LEU A 74 15.51 4.38 26.66
C LEU A 74 14.02 4.48 27.01
N ALA A 75 13.68 5.12 28.14
CA ALA A 75 12.29 5.30 28.56
C ALA A 75 11.47 6.11 27.55
N THR A 76 12.02 7.22 27.05
CA THR A 76 11.38 8.07 26.03
C THR A 76 11.23 7.31 24.71
N ARG A 77 12.27 6.59 24.29
CA ARG A 77 12.24 5.76 23.08
C ARG A 77 11.14 4.70 23.14
N VAL A 78 11.05 3.97 24.25
CA VAL A 78 10.01 2.94 24.46
C VAL A 78 8.62 3.58 24.44
N ALA A 79 8.44 4.72 25.12
CA ALA A 79 7.15 5.41 25.16
C ALA A 79 6.69 5.87 23.76
N VAL A 80 7.61 6.43 22.95
CA VAL A 80 7.31 6.85 21.57
C VAL A 80 6.96 5.64 20.69
N LEU A 81 7.75 4.57 20.75
CA LEU A 81 7.49 3.36 19.96
C LEU A 81 6.14 2.71 20.31
N VAL A 82 5.82 2.60 21.60
CA VAL A 82 4.53 2.06 22.05
C VAL A 82 3.38 2.98 21.62
N GLY A 83 3.54 4.30 21.76
CA GLY A 83 2.53 5.27 21.34
C GLY A 83 2.21 5.17 19.85
N ILE A 84 3.24 5.15 18.99
CA ILE A 84 3.06 5.01 17.55
C ILE A 84 2.46 3.65 17.19
N ALA A 85 2.92 2.56 17.82
CA ALA A 85 2.38 1.23 17.58
C ALA A 85 0.88 1.16 17.90
N LEU A 86 0.43 1.74 19.02
CA LEU A 86 -0.99 1.79 19.39
C LEU A 86 -1.81 2.66 18.44
N ILE A 87 -1.32 3.85 18.09
CA ILE A 87 -2.00 4.76 17.17
C ILE A 87 -2.16 4.12 15.80
N MET A 88 -1.13 3.48 15.27
CA MET A 88 -1.18 2.80 13.98
C MET A 88 -2.12 1.59 14.02
N THR A 89 -2.06 0.79 15.10
CA THR A 89 -2.96 -0.36 15.26
C THR A 89 -4.43 0.11 15.29
N VAL A 90 -4.78 1.05 16.16
CA VAL A 90 -6.17 1.52 16.25
C VAL A 90 -6.59 2.27 14.98
N GLY A 91 -5.71 3.12 14.44
CA GLY A 91 -5.99 3.93 13.27
C GLY A 91 -6.21 3.10 12.01
N VAL A 92 -5.30 2.19 11.68
CA VAL A 92 -5.37 1.37 10.45
C VAL A 92 -6.48 0.33 10.56
N TYR A 93 -6.50 -0.47 11.63
CA TYR A 93 -7.54 -1.50 11.80
C TYR A 93 -8.93 -0.87 11.97
N GLY A 94 -9.03 0.26 12.66
CA GLY A 94 -10.27 1.02 12.81
C GLY A 94 -10.78 1.58 11.48
N LEU A 95 -9.89 2.15 10.66
CA LEU A 95 -10.25 2.64 9.33
C LEU A 95 -10.71 1.50 8.42
N VAL A 96 -9.98 0.38 8.38
CA VAL A 96 -10.33 -0.78 7.55
C VAL A 96 -11.65 -1.40 8.01
N ALA A 97 -11.84 -1.57 9.32
CA ALA A 97 -13.10 -2.07 9.88
C ALA A 97 -14.28 -1.14 9.55
N GLY A 98 -14.05 0.18 9.60
CA GLY A 98 -15.04 1.17 9.18
C GLY A 98 -15.42 1.02 7.72
N ILE A 99 -14.43 0.86 6.84
CA ILE A 99 -14.63 0.64 5.40
C ILE A 99 -15.45 -0.63 5.13
N VAL A 100 -15.09 -1.75 5.75
CA VAL A 100 -15.82 -3.03 5.57
C VAL A 100 -17.26 -2.93 6.07
N LYS A 101 -17.45 -2.29 7.24
CA LYS A 101 -18.79 -2.12 7.82
C LYS A 101 -19.69 -1.22 6.97
N LEU A 102 -19.13 -0.23 6.28
CA LEU A 102 -19.86 0.59 5.33
C LEU A 102 -20.29 -0.23 4.09
N ASP A 103 -19.44 -1.14 3.60
CA ASP A 103 -19.78 -2.03 2.48
C ASP A 103 -20.92 -3.00 2.85
N ASP A 104 -20.82 -3.64 4.01
CA ASP A 104 -21.88 -4.52 4.56
C ASP A 104 -23.20 -3.78 4.76
N ALA A 105 -23.14 -2.55 5.29
CA ALA A 105 -24.30 -1.69 5.43
C ALA A 105 -24.88 -1.31 4.05
N GLY A 106 -24.04 -1.04 3.06
CA GLY A 106 -24.45 -0.79 1.68
C GLY A 106 -25.22 -1.97 1.09
N LEU A 107 -24.72 -3.19 1.26
CA LEU A 107 -25.36 -4.41 0.81
C LEU A 107 -26.70 -4.66 1.52
N TYR A 108 -26.75 -4.41 2.83
CA TYR A 108 -27.98 -4.50 3.61
C TYR A 108 -29.04 -3.51 3.12
N LEU A 109 -28.65 -2.25 2.87
CA LEU A 109 -29.54 -1.22 2.33
C LEU A 109 -30.03 -1.55 0.91
N ALA A 110 -29.15 -2.10 0.06
CA ALA A 110 -29.48 -2.50 -1.31
C ALA A 110 -30.49 -3.66 -1.36
N ARG A 111 -30.53 -4.52 -0.34
CA ARG A 111 -31.43 -5.68 -0.25
C ARG A 111 -32.77 -5.38 0.42
N GLN A 112 -33.01 -4.15 0.91
CA GLN A 112 -34.28 -3.80 1.54
C GLN A 112 -35.47 -3.92 0.57
N ARG A 113 -36.53 -4.59 1.02
CA ARG A 113 -37.79 -4.77 0.29
C ARG A 113 -38.81 -3.71 0.70
N GLY A 114 -39.59 -3.22 -0.25
CA GLY A 114 -40.61 -2.17 -0.06
C GLY A 114 -40.73 -1.27 -1.29
N ALA A 115 -41.95 -0.80 -1.58
CA ALA A 115 -42.26 0.06 -2.73
C ALA A 115 -42.22 1.56 -2.39
N ASP A 116 -42.17 1.90 -1.10
CA ASP A 116 -42.22 3.27 -0.60
C ASP A 116 -41.03 4.10 -1.07
N ALA A 117 -41.24 5.42 -1.19
CA ALA A 117 -40.19 6.36 -1.62
C ALA A 117 -38.92 6.24 -0.76
N TRP A 118 -39.08 6.01 0.55
CA TRP A 118 -37.97 5.78 1.48
C TRP A 118 -37.19 4.48 1.21
N ALA A 119 -37.88 3.41 0.82
CA ALA A 119 -37.25 2.15 0.45
C ALA A 119 -36.44 2.26 -0.86
N ARG A 120 -36.94 3.07 -1.82
CA ARG A 120 -36.21 3.39 -3.06
C ARG A 120 -34.94 4.21 -2.81
N ILE A 121 -34.99 5.22 -1.94
CA ILE A 121 -33.80 6.02 -1.57
C ILE A 121 -32.76 5.13 -0.89
N LYS A 122 -33.15 4.33 0.11
CA LYS A 122 -32.23 3.42 0.80
C LYS A 122 -31.56 2.42 -0.15
N ARG A 123 -32.32 1.83 -1.08
CA ARG A 123 -31.77 0.95 -2.12
C ARG A 123 -30.80 1.67 -3.05
N GLY A 124 -31.12 2.90 -3.46
CA GLY A 124 -30.26 3.72 -4.31
C GLY A 124 -28.92 4.02 -3.64
N THR A 125 -28.97 4.46 -2.37
CA THR A 125 -27.75 4.71 -1.58
C THR A 125 -26.97 3.43 -1.33
N GLY A 126 -27.63 2.32 -1.01
CA GLY A 126 -26.97 1.02 -0.84
C GLY A 126 -26.28 0.53 -2.12
N ALA A 127 -26.94 0.63 -3.27
CA ALA A 127 -26.37 0.30 -4.56
C ALA A 127 -25.18 1.21 -4.92
N ALA A 128 -25.25 2.51 -4.60
CA ALA A 128 -24.15 3.44 -4.78
C ALA A 128 -22.92 3.04 -3.94
N ILE A 129 -23.12 2.71 -2.66
CA ILE A 129 -22.04 2.27 -1.76
C ILE A 129 -21.37 0.99 -2.30
N VAL A 130 -22.15 -0.04 -2.64
CA VAL A 130 -21.63 -1.30 -3.18
C VAL A 130 -20.90 -1.09 -4.51
N SER A 131 -21.38 -0.17 -5.35
CA SER A 131 -20.70 0.16 -6.61
C SER A 131 -19.39 0.92 -6.42
N ALA A 132 -19.25 1.65 -5.31
CA ALA A 132 -18.05 2.40 -4.96
C ALA A 132 -16.98 1.52 -4.29
N ALA A 133 -17.37 0.42 -3.64
CA ALA A 133 -16.44 -0.49 -2.96
C ALA A 133 -15.29 -1.01 -3.84
N PRO A 134 -15.50 -1.45 -5.11
CA PRO A 134 -14.41 -1.86 -6.00
C PRO A 134 -13.42 -0.74 -6.31
N TRP A 135 -13.91 0.50 -6.44
CA TRP A 135 -13.07 1.67 -6.72
C TRP A 135 -12.23 2.04 -5.51
N MET A 136 -12.81 1.99 -4.32
CA MET A 136 -12.10 2.18 -3.06
C MET A 136 -11.01 1.12 -2.88
N MET A 137 -11.30 -0.17 -3.13
CA MET A 137 -10.31 -1.24 -3.04
C MET A 137 -9.16 -1.07 -4.06
N LYS A 138 -9.46 -0.62 -5.29
CA LYS A 138 -8.43 -0.26 -6.28
C LYS A 138 -7.58 0.93 -5.81
N GLY A 139 -8.22 1.94 -5.23
CA GLY A 139 -7.56 3.12 -4.66
C GLY A 139 -6.59 2.72 -3.54
N LEU A 140 -7.04 1.88 -2.60
CA LEU A 140 -6.20 1.35 -1.53
C LEU A 140 -5.01 0.54 -2.06
N ALA A 141 -5.18 -0.24 -3.12
CA ALA A 141 -4.08 -0.98 -3.74
C ALA A 141 -3.01 -0.05 -4.36
N VAL A 142 -3.44 1.02 -5.03
CA VAL A 142 -2.53 2.04 -5.58
C VAL A 142 -1.85 2.80 -4.46
N ALA A 143 -2.61 3.26 -3.47
CA ALA A 143 -2.07 3.95 -2.30
C ALA A 143 -1.08 3.07 -1.53
N GLY A 144 -1.37 1.77 -1.37
CA GLY A 144 -0.47 0.81 -0.76
C GLY A 144 0.83 0.62 -1.55
N THR A 145 0.75 0.57 -2.89
CA THR A 145 1.96 0.48 -3.73
C THR A 145 2.79 1.77 -3.65
N ALA A 146 2.14 2.94 -3.66
CA ALA A 146 2.82 4.22 -3.46
C ALA A 146 3.47 4.30 -2.08
N ALA A 147 2.76 3.85 -1.04
CA ALA A 147 3.30 3.73 0.31
C ALA A 147 4.57 2.87 0.28
N MET A 148 4.55 1.66 -0.29
CA MET A 148 5.73 0.77 -0.36
C MET A 148 6.97 1.43 -0.98
N PHE A 149 6.82 2.36 -1.94
CA PHE A 149 7.94 3.11 -2.50
C PHE A 149 8.43 4.24 -1.62
N LEU A 150 7.51 5.05 -1.07
CA LEU A 150 7.83 6.12 -0.12
C LEU A 150 8.60 5.57 1.08
N VAL A 151 8.10 4.45 1.57
CA VAL A 151 8.52 3.75 2.77
C VAL A 151 9.86 3.05 2.52
N GLY A 152 9.93 2.17 1.51
CA GLY A 152 11.18 1.53 1.14
C GLY A 152 12.28 2.50 0.69
N GLY A 153 11.92 3.60 0.04
CA GLY A 153 12.83 4.68 -0.31
C GLY A 153 13.35 5.43 0.91
N GLY A 154 12.46 5.79 1.85
CA GLY A 154 12.80 6.40 3.13
C GLY A 154 13.78 5.58 3.97
N ILE A 155 13.61 4.24 4.02
CA ILE A 155 14.60 3.35 4.65
C ILE A 155 15.97 3.50 3.99
N LEU A 156 16.04 3.55 2.65
CA LEU A 156 17.30 3.64 1.93
C LEU A 156 17.97 5.01 2.13
N THR A 157 17.19 6.09 2.09
CA THR A 157 17.71 7.46 2.27
C THR A 157 18.19 7.72 3.68
N HIS A 158 17.54 7.13 4.69
CA HIS A 158 17.98 7.21 6.09
C HIS A 158 19.08 6.20 6.44
N GLY A 159 19.08 5.02 5.80
CA GLY A 159 20.01 3.93 6.08
C GLY A 159 21.38 4.07 5.41
N ILE A 160 21.50 4.91 4.37
CA ILE A 160 22.76 5.16 3.66
C ILE A 160 23.39 6.48 4.16
N PRO A 161 24.50 6.43 4.93
CA PRO A 161 25.17 7.63 5.40
C PRO A 161 25.65 8.50 4.23
N GLY A 162 25.34 9.80 4.26
CA GLY A 162 25.74 10.77 3.23
C GLY A 162 24.70 11.01 2.13
N LEU A 163 23.76 10.11 1.91
CA LEU A 163 22.67 10.33 0.94
C LEU A 163 21.72 11.41 1.45
N HIS A 164 21.46 11.43 2.76
CA HIS A 164 20.66 12.45 3.44
C HIS A 164 21.21 13.87 3.22
N GLY A 165 22.53 14.08 3.34
CA GLY A 165 23.15 15.39 3.11
C GLY A 165 23.05 15.87 1.66
N TRP A 166 23.00 14.95 0.69
CA TRP A 166 22.76 15.27 -0.72
C TRP A 166 21.28 15.63 -0.96
N ILE A 167 20.37 14.92 -0.30
CA ILE A 167 18.93 15.19 -0.32
C ILE A 167 18.62 16.53 0.33
N ASP A 168 19.23 16.86 1.47
CA ASP A 168 19.12 18.15 2.14
C ASP A 168 19.62 19.29 1.24
N ALA A 169 20.75 19.10 0.55
CA ALA A 169 21.30 20.08 -0.38
C ALA A 169 20.36 20.33 -1.59
N VAL A 170 19.77 19.26 -2.15
CA VAL A 170 18.79 19.36 -3.25
C VAL A 170 17.49 19.99 -2.77
N THR A 171 17.04 19.68 -1.55
CA THR A 171 15.79 20.21 -0.96
C THR A 171 15.93 21.71 -0.65
N HIS A 172 17.08 22.13 -0.12
CA HIS A 172 17.41 23.54 0.06
C HIS A 172 17.53 24.31 -1.27
N ALA A 173 18.10 23.68 -2.31
CA ALA A 173 18.23 24.29 -3.64
C ALA A 173 16.90 24.39 -4.41
N ALA A 174 15.96 23.47 -4.15
CA ALA A 174 14.65 23.43 -4.83
C ALA A 174 13.62 24.43 -4.30
N GLY A 175 13.90 25.17 -3.21
CA GLY A 175 13.07 26.30 -2.77
C GLY A 175 12.82 26.44 -1.26
N GLY A 176 13.40 25.60 -0.39
CA GLY A 176 13.20 25.62 1.07
C GLY A 176 13.91 26.75 1.83
N GLY A 177 14.11 27.92 1.21
CA GLY A 177 15.00 28.98 1.71
C GLY A 177 14.55 29.77 2.94
N MET A 178 13.42 29.46 3.59
CA MET A 178 12.91 30.33 4.67
C MET A 178 12.40 29.66 5.95
N ARG A 179 12.18 28.34 6.00
CA ARG A 179 11.71 27.66 7.23
C ARG A 179 11.92 26.14 7.17
N PRO A 180 12.74 25.54 8.04
CA PRO A 180 12.83 24.09 8.16
C PRO A 180 11.47 23.47 8.47
N GLY A 181 11.02 22.52 7.65
CA GLY A 181 9.77 21.78 7.87
C GLY A 181 8.54 22.44 7.24
N GLY A 182 8.72 23.27 6.20
CA GLY A 182 7.60 23.76 5.39
C GLY A 182 6.87 22.64 4.66
N VAL A 183 5.60 22.86 4.29
CA VAL A 183 4.81 21.88 3.51
C VAL A 183 5.52 21.48 2.20
N LEU A 184 6.25 22.42 1.59
CA LEU A 184 7.06 22.17 0.41
C LEU A 184 8.25 21.25 0.68
N ASP A 185 8.95 21.40 1.81
CA ASP A 185 10.07 20.53 2.19
C ASP A 185 9.60 19.10 2.46
N VAL A 186 8.44 18.94 3.10
CA VAL A 186 7.85 17.62 3.32
C VAL A 186 7.46 16.99 1.98
N ALA A 187 6.87 17.76 1.08
CA ALA A 187 6.49 17.26 -0.24
C ALA A 187 7.71 16.86 -1.08
N THR A 188 8.79 17.66 -1.10
CA THR A 188 10.02 17.32 -1.82
C THR A 188 10.70 16.08 -1.24
N LEU A 189 10.77 15.97 0.09
CA LEU A 189 11.33 14.78 0.74
C LEU A 189 10.56 13.51 0.37
N LEU A 190 9.22 13.54 0.45
CA LEU A 190 8.37 12.42 0.06
C LEU A 190 8.56 12.05 -1.43
N LEU A 191 8.70 13.04 -2.31
CA LEU A 191 8.94 12.78 -3.73
C LEU A 191 10.31 12.13 -3.98
N ILE A 192 11.34 12.56 -3.26
CA ILE A 192 12.69 11.99 -3.35
C ILE A 192 12.68 10.56 -2.83
N ASP A 193 12.08 10.31 -1.66
CA ASP A 193 11.96 8.96 -1.11
C ASP A 193 11.20 8.04 -2.07
N ALA A 194 10.06 8.48 -2.62
CA ALA A 194 9.33 7.72 -3.64
C ALA A 194 10.21 7.41 -4.86
N ALA A 195 10.96 8.39 -5.37
CA ALA A 195 11.82 8.22 -6.53
C ALA A 195 12.95 7.22 -6.25
N VAL A 196 13.64 7.36 -5.10
CA VAL A 196 14.67 6.42 -4.66
C VAL A 196 14.08 5.02 -4.51
N GLY A 197 12.90 4.90 -3.93
CA GLY A 197 12.17 3.63 -3.79
C GLY A 197 11.87 2.98 -5.13
N ILE A 198 11.37 3.73 -6.11
CA ILE A 198 11.10 3.22 -7.47
C ILE A 198 12.38 2.75 -8.16
N VAL A 199 13.44 3.56 -8.13
CA VAL A 199 14.73 3.24 -8.76
C VAL A 199 15.34 1.99 -8.13
N ALA A 200 15.41 1.94 -6.80
CA ALA A 200 15.94 0.78 -6.08
C ALA A 200 15.11 -0.48 -6.35
N GLY A 201 13.78 -0.34 -6.46
CA GLY A 201 12.88 -1.42 -6.84
C GLY A 201 13.17 -1.97 -8.23
N GLY A 202 13.35 -1.10 -9.21
CA GLY A 202 13.71 -1.47 -10.58
C GLY A 202 15.07 -2.16 -10.67
N ILE A 203 16.08 -1.66 -9.95
CA ILE A 203 17.41 -2.29 -9.88
C ILE A 203 17.31 -3.69 -9.27
N ALA A 204 16.60 -3.84 -8.15
CA ALA A 204 16.41 -5.14 -7.52
C ALA A 204 15.67 -6.11 -8.45
N ALA A 205 14.64 -5.65 -9.15
CA ALA A 205 13.89 -6.47 -10.10
C ALA A 205 14.76 -6.93 -11.28
N ALA A 206 15.59 -6.04 -11.83
CA ALA A 206 16.54 -6.38 -12.88
C ALA A 206 17.59 -7.38 -12.40
N ALA A 207 18.11 -7.23 -11.17
CA ALA A 207 19.08 -8.15 -10.59
C ALA A 207 18.49 -9.56 -10.40
N VAL A 208 17.28 -9.67 -9.87
CA VAL A 208 16.57 -10.95 -9.73
C VAL A 208 16.30 -11.58 -11.10
N GLY A 209 15.81 -10.80 -12.07
CA GLY A 209 15.56 -11.28 -13.42
C GLY A 209 16.84 -11.77 -14.13
N LEU A 210 17.97 -11.10 -13.92
CA LEU A 210 19.27 -11.54 -14.43
C LEU A 210 19.74 -12.83 -13.77
N PHE A 211 19.60 -12.91 -12.44
CA PHE A 211 19.96 -14.11 -11.67
C PHE A 211 19.14 -15.34 -12.11
N GLU A 212 17.83 -15.17 -12.33
CA GLU A 212 16.98 -16.24 -12.86
C GLU A 212 17.40 -16.68 -14.27
N ARG A 213 17.75 -15.73 -15.16
CA ARG A 213 18.23 -16.07 -16.50
C ARG A 213 19.53 -16.85 -16.46
N VAL A 214 20.50 -16.41 -15.64
CA VAL A 214 21.79 -17.07 -15.48
C VAL A 214 21.62 -18.48 -14.89
N THR A 215 20.79 -18.63 -13.85
CA THR A 215 20.57 -19.95 -13.23
C THR A 215 19.83 -20.92 -14.16
N ARG A 216 18.90 -20.45 -15.01
CA ARG A 216 18.29 -21.29 -16.05
C ARG A 216 19.29 -21.74 -17.11
N LEU A 217 20.23 -20.87 -17.51
CA LEU A 217 21.29 -21.22 -18.45
C LEU A 217 22.27 -22.24 -17.87
N VAL A 218 22.57 -22.17 -16.56
CA VAL A 218 23.48 -23.11 -15.87
C VAL A 218 22.82 -24.47 -15.61
N LYS A 219 21.50 -24.54 -15.38
CA LYS A 219 20.78 -25.80 -15.17
C LYS A 219 20.27 -26.46 -16.45
N GLY A 220 20.25 -25.71 -17.55
CA GLY A 220 19.73 -26.16 -18.85
C GLY A 220 20.80 -26.64 -19.84
N GLY A 221 22.07 -26.70 -19.43
CA GLY A 221 23.19 -27.27 -20.19
C GLY A 221 23.84 -28.41 -19.42
#